data_AF-M4F110-F1
#
_entry.id   AF-M4F110-F1
#
_cell.length_a   1.000
_cell.length_b   1.000
_cell.length_c   1.000
_cell.angle_alpha   90.00
_cell.angle_beta   90.00
_cell.angle_gamma   90.00
#
_symmetry.space_group_name_H-M   'P 1'
#
loop_
_entity.id
_entity.type
_entity.pdbx_description
1 polymer ?
#
loop_
_entity_poly.entity_id
_entity_poly.type
_entity_poly.pdbx_seq_one_letter_code
_entity_poly.pdbx_strand_id
1 'polypeptide(L)'
;MMQSRFSIFLFIFVSSVIASDMALLGGVRDVPAYQNSDEVESLARFAVDEHNKKENVLLEFARVVKAKEQVVAGTMHHLTLEIVEAGKKKLYEAKVWVKPWLNFKELQEFKPASDGAPSITPSDLGCKKGEHESGWREVPGDDPEVQHVADHAVKTIQQRSNSLFPYELQEVVHANAEVTGEAAKYNMVLKLKRGDKEEKFKVEVHKNHQGVLHLNHMEQHHD
;
A
#
# COMPACT_ATOMS: atom_id res chain seq x y z
N MET A 1 -31.64 44.18 30.09
CA MET A 1 -30.46 43.65 29.37
C MET A 1 -29.48 43.16 30.44
N MET A 2 -29.46 41.90 30.91
CA MET A 2 -29.07 40.65 30.21
C MET A 2 -27.86 40.91 29.31
N GLN A 3 -26.66 40.40 29.56
CA GLN A 3 -26.25 38.98 29.65
C GLN A 3 -25.01 38.85 30.59
N SER A 4 -25.08 38.01 31.63
CA SER A 4 -24.50 36.66 31.71
C SER A 4 -22.96 36.59 31.69
N ARG A 5 -22.37 36.28 32.85
CA ARG A 5 -20.93 36.06 33.09
C ARG A 5 -20.66 34.57 32.91
N PHE A 6 -19.87 34.18 31.90
CA PHE A 6 -19.49 32.78 31.68
C PHE A 6 -18.20 32.41 32.40
N SER A 7 -18.28 31.32 33.16
CA SER A 7 -17.22 30.65 33.92
C SER A 7 -15.99 30.29 33.08
N ILE A 8 -14.82 30.56 33.64
CA ILE A 8 -13.54 30.00 33.21
C ILE A 8 -13.42 28.63 33.90
N PHE A 9 -13.56 27.55 33.14
CA PHE A 9 -13.19 26.20 33.61
C PHE A 9 -11.75 25.90 33.21
N LEU A 10 -10.89 25.83 34.23
CA LEU A 10 -9.52 25.34 34.18
C LEU A 10 -9.53 23.83 33.89
N PHE A 11 -9.25 23.43 32.64
CA PHE A 11 -8.94 22.04 32.30
C PHE A 11 -7.44 21.83 32.34
N ILE A 12 -6.99 21.24 33.45
CA ILE A 12 -5.61 20.76 33.63
C ILE A 12 -5.50 19.48 32.80
N PHE A 13 -4.97 19.57 31.58
CA PHE A 13 -4.61 18.39 30.79
C PHE A 13 -3.27 17.87 31.32
N VAL A 14 -3.33 16.81 32.11
CA VAL A 14 -2.15 16.04 32.52
C VAL A 14 -1.63 15.33 31.28
N SER A 15 -0.66 15.92 30.58
CA SER A 15 0.10 15.20 29.56
C SER A 15 0.96 14.15 30.25
N SER A 16 0.44 12.92 30.26
CA SER A 16 1.25 11.73 30.51
C SER A 16 2.31 11.66 29.41
N VAL A 17 3.57 11.88 29.78
CA VAL A 17 4.72 11.64 28.92
C VAL A 17 4.86 10.13 28.79
N ILE A 18 4.21 9.55 27.80
CA ILE A 18 4.52 8.20 27.36
C ILE A 18 5.76 8.35 26.48
N ALA A 19 6.88 7.85 26.99
CA ALA A 19 8.12 7.74 26.23
C ALA A 19 7.86 6.84 25.02
N SER A 20 7.68 7.46 23.86
CA SER A 20 7.67 6.77 22.58
C SER A 20 9.06 6.22 22.35
N ASP A 21 9.21 4.91 22.56
CA ASP A 21 10.32 4.13 22.05
C ASP A 21 10.40 4.37 20.54
N MET A 22 11.44 5.09 20.13
CA MET A 22 11.71 5.46 18.75
C MET A 22 12.11 4.21 17.98
N ALA A 23 11.12 3.42 17.57
CA ALA A 23 11.33 2.24 16.75
C ALA A 23 11.58 2.68 15.29
N LEU A 24 12.80 2.39 14.83
CA LEU A 24 13.30 2.50 13.45
C LEU A 24 12.23 2.23 12.37
N LEU A 25 11.90 3.28 11.61
CA LEU A 25 10.98 3.23 10.48
C LEU A 25 11.66 2.53 9.30
N GLY A 26 11.23 1.29 9.01
CA GLY A 26 11.63 0.58 7.78
C GLY A 26 11.59 -0.94 7.84
N GLY A 27 11.57 -1.55 9.03
CA GLY A 27 11.54 -3.02 9.18
C GLY A 27 10.14 -3.58 9.32
N VAL A 28 9.87 -4.74 8.69
CA VAL A 28 8.68 -5.57 8.99
C VAL A 28 8.71 -5.90 10.49
N ARG A 29 7.73 -5.39 11.24
CA ARG A 29 7.66 -5.62 12.69
C ARG A 29 6.60 -6.69 12.95
N ASP A 30 7.00 -7.73 13.67
CA ASP A 30 6.05 -8.71 14.20
C ASP A 30 5.18 -8.00 15.24
N VAL A 31 3.87 -8.06 15.07
CA VAL A 31 2.93 -7.52 16.05
C VAL A 31 2.72 -8.64 17.07
N PRO A 32 3.11 -8.48 18.35
CA PRO A 32 2.79 -9.47 19.36
C PRO A 32 1.27 -9.58 19.45
N ALA A 33 0.76 -10.81 19.31
CA ALA A 33 -0.66 -11.17 19.14
C ALA A 33 -1.62 -10.65 20.23
N TYR A 34 -1.10 -10.02 21.29
CA TYR A 34 -1.87 -9.65 22.48
C TYR A 34 -2.18 -8.15 22.60
N GLN A 35 -1.57 -7.27 21.79
CA GLN A 35 -1.77 -5.81 21.96
C GLN A 35 -2.76 -5.18 20.96
N ASN A 36 -3.06 -5.85 19.84
CA ASN A 36 -3.97 -5.33 18.79
C ASN A 36 -4.95 -6.41 18.29
N SER A 37 -5.39 -7.35 19.15
CA SER A 37 -6.20 -8.51 18.72
C SER A 37 -7.47 -8.11 17.99
N ASP A 38 -8.17 -7.09 18.47
CA ASP A 38 -9.51 -6.76 17.97
C ASP A 38 -9.45 -6.07 16.60
N GLU A 39 -8.47 -5.18 16.40
CA GLU A 39 -8.25 -4.52 15.11
C GLU A 39 -7.77 -5.53 14.06
N VAL A 40 -6.79 -6.36 14.42
CA VAL A 40 -6.25 -7.41 13.53
C VAL A 40 -7.31 -8.45 13.18
N GLU A 41 -8.16 -8.84 14.13
CA GLU A 41 -9.28 -9.74 13.88
C GLU A 41 -10.34 -9.09 12.99
N SER A 42 -10.63 -7.80 13.17
CA SER A 42 -11.55 -7.06 12.30
C SER A 42 -11.05 -7.01 10.85
N LEU A 43 -9.74 -6.83 10.64
CA LEU A 43 -9.11 -6.84 9.33
C LEU A 43 -9.12 -8.24 8.71
N ALA A 44 -8.91 -9.27 9.53
CA ALA A 44 -9.00 -10.66 9.09
C ALA A 44 -10.41 -11.03 8.60
N ARG A 45 -11.45 -10.66 9.36
CA ARG A 45 -12.85 -10.86 8.96
C ARG A 45 -13.18 -10.09 7.68
N PHE A 46 -12.76 -8.83 7.61
CA PHE A 46 -12.91 -8.03 6.39
C PHE A 46 -12.26 -8.68 5.17
N ALA A 47 -11.05 -9.23 5.32
CA ALA A 47 -10.36 -9.93 4.23
C ALA A 47 -11.13 -11.16 3.73
N VAL A 48 -11.66 -11.98 4.65
CA VAL A 48 -12.44 -13.18 4.30
C VAL A 48 -13.77 -12.78 3.65
N ASP A 49 -14.47 -11.79 4.20
CA ASP A 49 -15.74 -11.30 3.65
C ASP A 49 -15.58 -10.70 2.25
N GLU A 50 -14.55 -9.88 2.03
CA GLU A 50 -14.25 -9.30 0.71
C GLU A 50 -13.91 -10.39 -0.31
N HIS A 51 -13.12 -11.39 0.07
CA HIS A 51 -12.79 -12.49 -0.82
C HIS A 51 -14.02 -13.35 -1.16
N ASN A 52 -14.83 -13.70 -0.15
CA ASN A 52 -16.09 -14.43 -0.33
C ASN A 52 -17.02 -13.69 -1.29
N LYS A 53 -17.12 -12.36 -1.17
CA LYS A 53 -17.95 -11.53 -2.04
C LYS A 53 -17.41 -11.45 -3.48
N LYS A 54 -16.09 -11.39 -3.67
CA LYS A 54 -15.45 -11.28 -5.00
C LYS A 54 -15.45 -12.61 -5.76
N GLU A 55 -15.07 -13.70 -5.10
CA GLU A 55 -14.93 -15.02 -5.72
C GLU A 55 -16.20 -15.88 -5.60
N ASN A 56 -17.25 -15.36 -4.94
CA ASN A 56 -18.49 -16.09 -4.65
C ASN A 56 -18.23 -17.45 -3.95
N VAL A 57 -17.27 -17.45 -3.02
CA VAL A 57 -16.88 -18.60 -2.21
C VAL A 57 -17.39 -18.45 -0.77
N LEU A 58 -17.44 -19.57 -0.05
CA LEU A 58 -17.85 -19.63 1.36
C LEU A 58 -16.68 -20.12 2.21
N LEU A 59 -15.76 -19.21 2.48
CA LEU A 59 -14.67 -19.42 3.42
C LEU A 59 -15.09 -18.96 4.82
N GLU A 60 -14.86 -19.79 5.83
CA GLU A 60 -15.15 -19.47 7.22
C GLU A 60 -13.87 -19.08 7.96
N PHE A 61 -13.82 -17.88 8.52
CA PHE A 61 -12.70 -17.42 9.33
C PHE A 61 -12.66 -18.18 10.67
N ALA A 62 -11.53 -18.85 10.97
CA ALA A 62 -11.35 -19.54 12.25
C ALA A 62 -10.56 -18.69 13.25
N ARG A 63 -9.34 -18.26 12.90
CA ARG A 63 -8.48 -17.44 13.76
C ARG A 63 -7.34 -16.80 12.99
N VAL A 64 -6.73 -15.76 13.58
CA VAL A 64 -5.44 -15.23 13.09
C VAL A 64 -4.29 -16.05 13.68
N VAL A 65 -3.39 -16.51 12.83
CA VAL A 65 -2.21 -17.31 13.20
C VAL A 65 -0.98 -16.42 13.33
N LYS A 66 -0.82 -15.45 12.43
CA LYS A 66 0.24 -14.44 12.46
C LYS A 66 -0.27 -13.11 11.94
N ALA A 67 0.24 -12.04 12.49
CA ALA A 67 -0.01 -10.69 12.01
C ALA A 67 1.32 -9.93 11.99
N LYS A 68 1.63 -9.32 10.85
CA LYS A 68 2.77 -8.43 10.69
C LYS A 68 2.28 -7.12 10.14
N GLU A 69 2.94 -6.05 10.56
CA GLU A 69 2.66 -4.71 10.07
C GLU A 69 3.86 -4.19 9.29
N GLN A 70 3.57 -3.55 8.18
CA GLN A 70 4.55 -2.87 7.37
C GLN A 70 4.05 -1.46 7.05
N VAL A 71 4.85 -0.47 7.45
CA VAL A 71 4.59 0.93 7.12
C VAL A 71 4.93 1.15 5.65
N VAL A 72 3.96 1.65 4.89
CA VAL A 72 4.08 2.02 3.46
C VAL A 72 3.44 3.40 3.27
N ALA A 73 2.82 3.70 2.13
CA ALA A 73 1.88 4.84 2.00
C ALA A 73 0.55 4.58 2.76
N GLY A 74 0.64 4.15 4.01
CA GLY A 74 -0.41 3.61 4.87
C GLY A 74 0.17 2.59 5.84
N THR A 75 -0.69 1.74 6.39
CA THR A 75 -0.28 0.53 7.12
C THR A 75 -0.72 -0.69 6.31
N MET A 76 0.22 -1.53 5.91
CA MET A 76 -0.03 -2.82 5.29
C MET A 76 -0.01 -3.91 6.37
N HIS A 77 -1.15 -4.55 6.60
CA HIS A 77 -1.27 -5.67 7.52
C HIS A 77 -1.15 -6.98 6.73
N HIS A 78 -0.08 -7.72 7.01
CA HIS A 78 0.14 -9.07 6.52
C HIS A 78 -0.40 -10.04 7.54
N LEU A 79 -1.51 -10.69 7.20
CA LEU A 79 -2.23 -11.59 8.08
C LEU A 79 -2.09 -13.01 7.57
N THR A 80 -1.73 -13.94 8.44
CA THR A 80 -1.87 -15.37 8.20
C THR A 80 -3.11 -15.84 8.97
N LEU A 81 -4.11 -16.29 8.24
CA LEU A 81 -5.43 -16.67 8.74
C LEU A 81 -5.57 -18.20 8.68
N GLU A 82 -6.16 -18.79 9.72
CA GLU A 82 -6.69 -20.14 9.65
C GLU A 82 -8.15 -20.03 9.18
N ILE A 83 -8.47 -20.71 8.10
CA ILE A 83 -9.78 -20.67 7.43
C ILE A 83 -10.31 -22.09 7.31
N VAL A 84 -11.60 -22.28 7.54
CA VAL A 84 -12.31 -23.53 7.29
C VAL A 84 -12.94 -23.47 5.90
N GLU A 85 -12.43 -24.30 5.00
CA GLU A 85 -12.97 -24.48 3.65
C GLU A 85 -13.55 -25.90 3.57
N ALA A 86 -14.86 -26.01 3.34
CA ALA A 86 -15.57 -27.30 3.27
C ALA A 86 -15.26 -28.25 4.45
N GLY A 87 -15.14 -27.70 5.67
CA GLY A 87 -14.86 -28.44 6.90
C GLY A 87 -13.38 -28.78 7.14
N LYS A 88 -12.46 -28.34 6.26
CA LYS A 88 -11.01 -28.51 6.43
C LYS A 88 -10.35 -27.18 6.76
N LYS A 89 -9.54 -27.19 7.82
CA LYS A 89 -8.71 -26.04 8.20
C LYS A 89 -7.53 -25.91 7.24
N LYS A 90 -7.37 -24.73 6.65
CA LYS A 90 -6.26 -24.35 5.78
C LYS A 90 -5.71 -23.00 6.21
N LEU A 91 -4.43 -22.77 5.96
CA LEU A 91 -3.83 -21.47 6.17
C LEU A 91 -3.98 -20.62 4.90
N TYR A 92 -4.28 -19.34 5.09
CA TYR A 92 -4.37 -18.34 4.06
C TYR A 92 -3.53 -17.13 4.44
N GLU A 93 -2.91 -16.50 3.46
CA GLU A 93 -2.25 -15.22 3.60
C GLU A 93 -3.15 -14.14 3.02
N ALA A 94 -3.41 -13.11 3.82
CA ALA A 94 -4.17 -11.95 3.44
C ALA A 94 -3.32 -10.68 3.65
N LYS A 95 -3.36 -9.76 2.68
CA LYS A 95 -2.74 -8.44 2.79
C LYS A 95 -3.83 -7.38 2.77
N VAL A 96 -3.96 -6.65 3.88
CA VAL A 96 -4.95 -5.58 4.01
C VAL A 96 -4.24 -4.25 4.12
N TRP A 97 -4.53 -3.34 3.18
CA TRP A 97 -3.94 -2.02 3.18
C TRP A 97 -4.90 -1.00 3.78
N VAL A 98 -4.45 -0.30 4.81
CA VAL A 98 -5.23 0.67 5.58
C VAL A 98 -4.57 2.04 5.46
N LYS A 99 -5.34 3.06 5.12
CA LYS A 99 -4.92 4.47 5.16
C LYS A 99 -5.86 5.23 6.09
N PRO A 100 -5.49 5.43 7.37
CA PRO A 100 -6.37 6.04 8.37
C PRO A 100 -6.83 7.45 7.98
N TRP A 101 -5.94 8.24 7.38
CA TRP A 101 -6.22 9.61 6.93
C TRP A 101 -7.21 9.70 5.77
N LEU A 102 -7.50 8.59 5.09
CA LEU A 102 -8.44 8.52 3.98
C LEU A 102 -9.66 7.64 4.27
N ASN A 103 -9.76 7.08 5.50
CA ASN A 103 -10.72 6.02 5.85
C ASN A 103 -10.75 4.88 4.81
N PHE A 104 -9.59 4.58 4.22
CA PHE A 104 -9.47 3.60 3.14
C PHE A 104 -8.98 2.28 3.71
N LYS A 105 -9.71 1.20 3.41
CA LYS A 105 -9.31 -0.19 3.70
C LYS A 105 -9.57 -1.03 2.46
N GLU A 106 -8.56 -1.78 2.03
CA GLU A 106 -8.68 -2.61 0.83
C GLU A 106 -7.90 -3.91 1.00
N LEU A 107 -8.53 -5.03 0.62
CA LEU A 107 -7.88 -6.32 0.49
C LEU A 107 -7.04 -6.33 -0.79
N GLN A 108 -5.72 -6.34 -0.63
CA GLN A 108 -4.78 -6.35 -1.75
C GLN A 108 -4.56 -7.77 -2.26
N GLU A 109 -4.35 -8.71 -1.34
CA GLU A 109 -4.02 -10.10 -1.69
C GLU A 109 -4.73 -11.05 -0.74
N PHE A 110 -5.20 -12.17 -1.26
CA PHE A 110 -5.76 -13.28 -0.48
C PHE A 110 -5.44 -14.59 -1.19
N LYS A 111 -4.58 -15.42 -0.60
CA LYS A 111 -4.10 -16.66 -1.21
C LYS A 111 -3.94 -17.77 -0.18
N PRO A 112 -4.08 -19.05 -0.56
CA PRO A 112 -3.75 -20.15 0.33
C PRO A 112 -2.26 -20.11 0.67
N ALA A 113 -1.93 -20.16 1.96
CA ALA A 113 -0.56 -20.33 2.41
C ALA A 113 -0.18 -21.77 2.06
N SER A 114 0.72 -21.96 1.09
CA SER A 114 1.13 -23.30 0.70
C SER A 114 1.79 -23.98 1.90
N ASP A 115 1.12 -24.99 2.45
CA ASP A 115 1.67 -25.85 3.48
C ASP A 115 3.00 -26.41 2.97
N GLY A 116 4.08 -26.13 3.69
CA GLY A 116 5.45 -26.34 3.21
C GLY A 116 5.71 -27.74 2.66
N ALA A 117 5.97 -27.80 1.36
CA ALA A 117 6.86 -28.78 0.78
C ALA A 117 8.01 -28.00 0.11
N PRO A 118 9.27 -28.12 0.57
CA PRO A 118 10.38 -27.55 -0.16
C PRO A 118 10.62 -28.47 -1.36
N SER A 119 10.07 -28.16 -2.53
CA SER A 119 10.55 -28.76 -3.77
C SER A 119 11.77 -27.98 -4.26
N ILE A 120 12.85 -27.97 -3.47
CA ILE A 120 14.19 -27.82 -4.04
C ILE A 120 14.66 -29.23 -4.35
N THR A 121 14.57 -29.64 -5.61
CA THR A 121 15.42 -30.73 -6.11
C THR A 121 16.77 -30.10 -6.47
N PRO A 122 17.88 -30.52 -5.85
CA PRO A 122 19.18 -29.86 -5.91
C PRO A 122 19.97 -30.22 -7.19
N SER A 123 19.28 -30.36 -8.32
CA SER A 123 19.92 -30.75 -9.57
C SER A 123 19.37 -29.92 -10.73
N ASP A 124 20.31 -29.23 -11.39
CA ASP A 124 20.25 -28.82 -12.80
C ASP A 124 19.52 -27.53 -13.14
N LEU A 125 20.18 -26.41 -12.85
CA LEU A 125 20.88 -25.58 -13.86
C LEU A 125 20.95 -24.12 -13.39
N GLY A 126 22.16 -23.63 -13.23
CA GLY A 126 22.48 -22.28 -12.79
C GLY A 126 21.99 -21.19 -13.74
N CYS A 127 20.74 -20.78 -13.56
CA CYS A 127 20.25 -19.46 -13.93
C CYS A 127 19.89 -18.76 -12.62
N LYS A 128 20.36 -17.53 -12.42
CA LYS A 128 19.82 -16.65 -11.37
C LYS A 128 18.33 -16.48 -11.63
N LYS A 129 17.51 -17.37 -11.06
CA LYS A 129 16.08 -17.21 -10.99
C LYS A 129 15.89 -16.17 -9.90
N GLY A 130 15.81 -14.91 -10.32
CA GLY A 130 15.20 -13.88 -9.50
C GLY A 130 13.95 -14.51 -8.91
N GLU A 131 13.90 -14.49 -7.58
CA GLU A 131 12.87 -15.11 -6.79
C GLU A 131 11.50 -14.71 -7.34
N HIS A 132 10.51 -15.54 -7.11
CA HIS A 132 9.15 -15.35 -7.56
C HIS A 132 8.56 -14.08 -6.94
N GLU A 133 8.92 -12.90 -7.47
CA GLU A 133 8.58 -11.58 -6.93
C GLU A 133 7.13 -11.27 -7.31
N SER A 134 6.20 -11.69 -6.45
CA SER A 134 4.93 -11.00 -6.30
C SER A 134 5.23 -9.63 -5.68
N GLY A 135 5.60 -8.66 -6.51
CA GLY A 135 6.02 -7.31 -6.14
C GLY A 135 6.42 -6.48 -7.36
N TRP A 136 6.65 -5.18 -7.12
CA TRP A 136 7.06 -4.18 -8.12
C TRP A 136 8.05 -4.71 -9.17
N ARG A 137 7.65 -4.66 -10.44
CA ARG A 137 8.49 -5.01 -11.59
C ARG A 137 9.02 -3.75 -12.25
N GLU A 138 10.32 -3.68 -12.48
CA GLU A 138 10.91 -2.59 -13.26
C GLU A 138 10.39 -2.65 -14.70
N VAL A 139 9.90 -1.51 -15.19
CA VAL A 139 9.35 -1.35 -16.53
C VAL A 139 10.14 -0.29 -17.30
N PRO A 140 10.35 -0.48 -18.61
CA PRO A 140 11.04 0.53 -19.42
C PRO A 140 10.29 1.87 -19.41
N GLY A 141 11.02 2.97 -19.29
CA GLY A 141 10.45 4.32 -19.38
C GLY A 141 9.86 4.64 -20.76
N ASP A 142 10.39 4.00 -21.82
CA ASP A 142 9.93 4.16 -23.20
C ASP A 142 8.67 3.34 -23.54
N ASP A 143 8.15 2.56 -22.59
CA ASP A 143 6.93 1.78 -22.80
C ASP A 143 5.73 2.72 -23.03
N PRO A 144 4.91 2.51 -24.07
CA PRO A 144 3.79 3.39 -24.38
C PRO A 144 2.77 3.50 -23.25
N GLU A 145 2.61 2.46 -22.42
CA GLU A 145 1.75 2.51 -21.24
C GLU A 145 2.38 3.38 -20.14
N VAL A 146 3.68 3.22 -19.87
CA VAL A 146 4.41 4.04 -18.89
C VAL A 146 4.40 5.51 -19.29
N GLN A 147 4.61 5.80 -20.58
CA GLN A 147 4.57 7.15 -21.13
C GLN A 147 3.19 7.79 -20.96
N HIS A 148 2.10 7.06 -21.28
CA HIS A 148 0.74 7.55 -21.08
C HIS A 148 0.43 7.84 -19.61
N VAL A 149 0.92 6.99 -18.69
CA VAL A 149 0.78 7.20 -17.24
C VAL A 149 1.59 8.41 -16.77
N ALA A 150 2.81 8.59 -17.28
CA ALA A 150 3.67 9.73 -16.99
C ALA A 150 3.04 11.05 -17.47
N ASP A 151 2.49 11.09 -18.68
CA ASP A 151 1.78 12.26 -19.23
C ASP A 151 0.56 12.63 -18.38
N HIS A 152 -0.22 11.62 -17.96
CA HIS A 152 -1.34 11.82 -17.05
C HIS A 152 -0.86 12.40 -15.70
N ALA A 153 0.26 11.90 -15.17
CA ALA A 153 0.85 12.41 -13.94
C ALA A 153 1.30 13.87 -14.10
N VAL A 154 2.03 14.22 -15.17
CA VAL A 154 2.48 15.60 -15.45
C VAL A 154 1.30 16.56 -15.56
N LYS A 155 0.25 16.17 -16.31
CA LYS A 155 -0.98 16.97 -16.42
C LYS A 155 -1.63 17.20 -15.06
N THR A 156 -1.68 16.16 -14.23
CA THR A 156 -2.25 16.25 -12.88
C THR A 156 -1.39 17.13 -11.96
N ILE A 157 -0.05 17.03 -12.04
CA ILE A 157 0.90 17.88 -11.32
C ILE A 157 0.73 19.34 -11.72
N GLN A 158 0.61 19.61 -13.02
CA GLN A 158 0.39 20.97 -13.52
C GLN A 158 -0.93 21.56 -13.03
N GLN A 159 -2.01 20.78 -13.01
CA GLN A 159 -3.31 21.22 -12.50
C GLN A 159 -3.29 21.49 -10.99
N ARG A 160 -2.53 20.71 -10.23
CA ARG A 160 -2.38 20.84 -8.78
C ARG A 160 -1.39 21.93 -8.37
N SER A 161 -0.43 22.24 -9.23
CA SER A 161 0.55 23.30 -9.01
C SER A 161 0.01 24.65 -9.44
N ASN A 162 0.22 25.68 -8.62
CA ASN A 162 0.02 27.07 -9.03
C ASN A 162 1.19 27.61 -9.88
N SER A 163 1.79 26.76 -10.73
CA SER A 163 2.96 27.11 -11.53
C SER A 163 2.55 27.96 -12.74
N LEU A 164 3.20 29.12 -12.91
CA LEU A 164 3.03 30.00 -14.07
C LEU A 164 3.70 29.46 -15.34
N PHE A 165 4.65 28.53 -15.18
CA PHE A 165 5.33 27.84 -16.29
C PHE A 165 4.83 26.40 -16.38
N PRO A 166 4.57 25.87 -17.60
CA PRO A 166 4.16 24.50 -17.79
C PRO A 166 5.29 23.54 -17.38
N TYR A 167 4.93 22.43 -16.73
CA TYR A 167 5.85 21.30 -16.57
C TYR A 167 5.93 20.51 -17.87
N GLU A 168 7.15 20.32 -18.37
CA GLU A 168 7.45 19.47 -19.51
C GLU A 168 8.15 18.20 -19.02
N LEU A 169 7.65 17.03 -19.43
CA LEU A 169 8.31 15.77 -19.14
C LEU A 169 9.58 15.67 -19.98
N GLN A 170 10.73 15.61 -19.33
CA GLN A 170 12.02 15.44 -20.01
C GLN A 170 12.36 13.96 -20.17
N GLU A 171 12.26 13.19 -19.09
CA GLU A 171 12.52 11.75 -19.09
C GLU A 171 11.85 11.05 -17.91
N VAL A 172 11.60 9.75 -18.07
CA VAL A 172 11.23 8.83 -16.98
C VAL A 172 12.51 8.16 -16.50
N VAL A 173 13.03 8.61 -15.35
CA VAL A 173 14.32 8.15 -14.80
C VAL A 173 14.24 6.72 -14.29
N HIS A 174 13.15 6.39 -13.59
CA HIS A 174 12.84 5.04 -13.13
C HIS A 174 11.34 4.81 -13.21
N ALA A 175 10.94 3.59 -13.55
CA ALA A 175 9.54 3.19 -13.52
C ALA A 175 9.42 1.74 -13.03
N ASN A 176 8.56 1.55 -12.04
CA ASN A 176 8.19 0.24 -11.52
C ASN A 176 6.68 0.09 -11.60
N ALA A 177 6.21 -1.07 -12.03
CA ALA A 177 4.80 -1.40 -12.10
C ALA A 177 4.48 -2.62 -11.24
N GLU A 178 3.40 -2.56 -10.48
CA GLU A 178 2.84 -3.69 -9.75
C GLU A 178 1.42 -3.94 -10.26
N VAL A 179 1.20 -5.10 -10.88
CA VAL A 179 -0.13 -5.50 -11.36
C VAL A 179 -0.75 -6.44 -10.34
N THR A 180 -1.88 -6.03 -9.77
CA THR A 180 -2.63 -6.81 -8.78
C THR A 180 -4.06 -7.00 -9.28
N GLY A 181 -4.36 -8.22 -9.77
CA GLY A 181 -5.65 -8.51 -10.40
C GLY A 181 -5.89 -7.63 -11.62
N GLU A 182 -6.93 -6.80 -11.58
CA GLU A 182 -7.31 -5.84 -12.64
C GLU A 182 -6.81 -4.40 -12.40
N ALA A 183 -6.16 -4.15 -11.26
CA ALA A 183 -5.56 -2.86 -10.95
C ALA A 183 -4.05 -2.89 -11.18
N ALA A 184 -3.49 -1.76 -11.62
CA ALA A 184 -2.04 -1.60 -11.77
C ALA A 184 -1.57 -0.37 -10.99
N LYS A 185 -0.42 -0.48 -10.34
CA LYS A 185 0.24 0.63 -9.65
C LYS A 185 1.53 0.92 -10.38
N TYR A 186 1.82 2.20 -10.56
CA TYR A 186 3.03 2.70 -11.21
C TYR A 186 3.74 3.62 -10.25
N ASN A 187 4.99 3.30 -9.93
CA ASN A 187 5.88 4.14 -9.14
C ASN A 187 6.99 4.61 -10.05
N MET A 188 7.01 5.91 -10.35
CA MET A 188 7.92 6.49 -11.33
C MET A 188 8.67 7.66 -10.75
N VAL A 189 9.88 7.88 -11.25
CA VAL A 189 10.66 9.09 -11.01
C VAL A 189 10.71 9.85 -12.33
N LEU A 190 9.98 10.96 -12.40
CA LEU A 190 9.90 11.81 -13.58
C LEU A 190 10.89 12.95 -13.43
N LYS A 191 11.68 13.21 -14.47
CA LYS A 191 12.44 14.45 -14.57
C LYS A 191 11.62 15.44 -15.38
N LEU A 192 11.18 16.50 -14.72
CA LEU A 192 10.35 17.55 -15.31
C LEU A 192 11.18 18.82 -15.47
N LYS A 193 10.95 19.53 -16.57
CA LYS A 193 11.50 20.86 -16.80
C LYS A 193 10.40 21.90 -16.60
N ARG A 194 10.70 22.94 -15.84
CA ARG A 194 9.84 24.08 -15.58
C ARG A 194 10.61 25.37 -15.90
N GLY A 195 10.38 25.93 -17.08
CA GLY A 195 11.19 27.04 -17.60
C GLY A 195 12.66 26.60 -17.73
N ASP A 196 13.58 27.27 -17.04
CA ASP A 196 15.01 26.92 -17.04
C ASP A 196 15.43 25.99 -15.89
N LYS A 197 14.48 25.49 -15.10
CA LYS A 197 14.76 24.60 -13.96
C LYS A 197 14.39 23.16 -14.28
N GLU A 198 15.28 22.24 -13.97
CA GLU A 198 15.02 20.80 -13.97
C GLU A 198 14.74 20.32 -12.55
N GLU A 199 13.66 19.55 -12.38
CA GLU A 199 13.18 19.05 -11.09
C GLU A 199 12.78 17.58 -11.23
N LYS A 200 13.12 16.75 -10.24
CA LYS A 200 12.71 15.35 -10.19
C LYS A 200 11.48 15.20 -9.31
N PHE A 201 10.50 14.44 -9.78
CA PHE A 201 9.27 14.14 -9.07
C PHE A 201 9.11 12.63 -8.94
N LYS A 202 9.01 12.15 -7.70
CA LYS A 202 8.57 10.78 -7.44
C LYS A 202 7.05 10.77 -7.45
N VAL A 203 6.46 9.94 -8.31
CA VAL A 203 5.02 9.88 -8.53
C VAL A 203 4.51 8.46 -8.35
N GLU A 204 3.36 8.32 -7.72
CA GLU A 204 2.63 7.06 -7.62
C GLU A 204 1.27 7.20 -8.30
N VAL A 205 1.07 6.43 -9.37
CA VAL A 205 -0.16 6.44 -10.17
C VAL A 205 -0.83 5.09 -10.09
N HIS A 206 -2.11 5.05 -9.72
CA HIS A 206 -2.91 3.84 -9.72
C HIS A 206 -3.88 3.83 -10.89
N LYS A 207 -3.88 2.73 -11.63
CA LYS A 207 -4.86 2.37 -12.65
C LYS A 207 -5.87 1.42 -12.02
N ASN A 208 -7.13 1.82 -11.99
CA ASN A 208 -8.20 0.93 -11.53
C ASN A 208 -8.65 -0.06 -12.64
N HIS A 209 -9.56 -0.97 -12.30
CA HIS A 209 -10.14 -1.94 -13.24
C HIS A 209 -10.91 -1.31 -14.41
N GLN A 210 -11.27 -0.03 -14.33
CA GLN A 210 -11.90 0.74 -15.41
C GLN A 210 -10.87 1.44 -16.32
N GLY A 211 -9.57 1.25 -16.06
CA GLY A 211 -8.48 1.91 -16.77
C GLY A 211 -8.26 3.38 -16.39
N VAL A 212 -8.95 3.89 -15.37
CA VAL A 212 -8.83 5.27 -14.91
C VAL A 212 -7.57 5.42 -14.06
N LEU A 213 -6.74 6.40 -14.43
CA LEU A 213 -5.49 6.73 -13.77
C LEU A 213 -5.72 7.76 -12.65
N HIS A 214 -5.21 7.48 -11.46
CA HIS A 214 -5.26 8.37 -10.30
C HIS A 214 -3.86 8.59 -9.74
N LEU A 215 -3.42 9.84 -9.70
CA LEU A 215 -2.18 10.24 -9.05
C LEU A 215 -2.40 10.30 -7.52
N ASN A 216 -1.93 9.27 -6.81
CA ASN A 216 -2.11 9.15 -5.37
C ASN A 216 -1.07 9.94 -4.58
N HIS A 217 0.17 9.90 -5.01
CA HIS A 217 1.28 10.55 -4.33
C HIS A 217 2.19 11.25 -5.33
N MET A 218 2.67 12.43 -4.95
CA MET A 218 3.70 13.16 -5.68
C MET A 218 4.60 13.86 -4.66
N GLU A 219 5.90 13.66 -4.79
CA GLU A 219 6.92 14.28 -3.94
C GLU A 219 8.02 14.85 -4.82
N GLN A 220 8.45 16.08 -4.54
CA GLN A 220 9.63 16.65 -5.17
C GLN A 220 10.86 15.97 -4.56
N HIS A 221 11.58 15.23 -5.40
CA HIS A 221 12.84 14.60 -5.00
C HIS A 221 13.96 15.62 -5.24
N HIS A 222 14.54 16.13 -4.15
CA HIS A 222 15.76 16.92 -4.20
C HIS A 222 16.95 15.97 -4.02
N ASP A 223 17.91 16.02 -4.95
CA ASP A 223 19.18 15.29 -4.83
C ASP A 223 19.98 15.74 -3.60
#